data_AF-A0A954TBK0-F1
#
_entry.id   AF-A0A954TBK0-F1
#
_cell.length_a   1.000
_cell.length_b   1.000
_cell.length_c   1.000
_cell.angle_alpha   90.00
_cell.angle_beta   90.00
_cell.angle_gamma   90.00
#
_symmetry.space_group_name_H-M   'P 1'
#
loop_
_entity.id
_entity.type
_entity.pdbx_description
1 polymer ?
#
loop_
_entity_poly.entity_id
_entity_poly.type
_entity_poly.pdbx_seq_one_letter_code
_entity_poly.pdbx_strand_id
1 'polypeptide(L)'
;MRDLRRVGGIAIVLLVLLRMSIGWQFLYEGLWKINTLSSPRPWTAEGYLKNAQGPFRNYFRNMTGDPDDLAWLEFDVVSSRWDDWKERFLAHHPDLTDRQKARLDQLLDGPPRFYVKVEDPLPAETLEQGLKRFGKVVTWDPDNQLLVADGSLHLLPQERDALLALAPWPTDGSTPEKSTTSWRRAVENLYRLGSRLSYRERLAVMLKADPERVTTVNEQLAGTVDYQHLGKVDIYRDKLKRYEERLQLAETDFQQEHLDWQWNELQQARAELVGPVKALEEEFHTAATALLTAEQQARGPVVPAPTKISQVDWLTIWTLTILGGLLIAGLCSRVAAIAGAGMLLSFYLVMPPWPGVPSAPGPEHSLIINKNLIEALALLALAALPTGTWFGLDAIFYRLFGGGRRAAATGESTPATIDSSSAGSGSTGAATAKTPVATT
;
A
#
# COMPACT_ATOMS: atom_id res chain seq x y z
N MET A 1 -1.31 -29.32 -51.03
CA MET A 1 -0.97 -28.74 -49.71
C MET A 1 -2.24 -28.72 -48.87
N ARG A 2 -2.34 -29.61 -47.87
CA ARG A 2 -3.49 -29.71 -46.98
C ARG A 2 -3.54 -28.47 -46.08
N ASP A 3 -4.72 -27.91 -45.94
CA ASP A 3 -5.02 -26.69 -45.19
C ASP A 3 -4.58 -26.83 -43.71
N LEU A 4 -3.45 -26.21 -43.34
CA LEU A 4 -2.82 -26.24 -42.01
C LEU A 4 -3.66 -25.55 -40.90
N ARG A 5 -4.92 -25.18 -41.18
CA ARG A 5 -5.75 -24.31 -40.33
C ARG A 5 -7.02 -24.96 -39.76
N ARG A 6 -7.17 -26.29 -39.84
CA ARG A 6 -8.30 -26.96 -39.15
C ARG A 6 -7.94 -27.27 -37.71
N VAL A 7 -8.13 -26.28 -36.83
CA VAL A 7 -8.17 -26.52 -35.38
C VAL A 7 -9.41 -27.38 -35.09
N GLY A 8 -9.21 -28.52 -34.43
CA GLY A 8 -10.33 -29.42 -34.10
C GLY A 8 -11.35 -28.74 -33.17
N GLY A 9 -12.64 -29.07 -33.31
CA GLY A 9 -13.70 -28.45 -32.49
C GLY A 9 -13.46 -28.58 -30.98
N ILE A 10 -12.93 -29.70 -30.52
CA ILE A 10 -12.52 -29.91 -29.12
C ILE A 10 -11.42 -28.93 -28.71
N ALA A 11 -10.41 -28.71 -29.56
CA ALA A 11 -9.34 -27.77 -29.27
C ALA A 11 -9.85 -26.32 -29.18
N ILE A 12 -10.82 -25.94 -30.02
CA ILE A 12 -11.50 -24.64 -29.91
C ILE A 12 -12.19 -24.50 -28.54
N VAL A 13 -12.96 -25.52 -28.13
CA VAL A 13 -13.65 -25.50 -26.82
C VAL A 13 -12.65 -25.40 -25.67
N LEU A 14 -11.58 -26.19 -25.68
CA LEU A 14 -10.56 -26.17 -24.63
C LEU A 14 -9.83 -24.82 -24.56
N LEU A 15 -9.53 -24.19 -25.70
CA LEU A 15 -8.89 -22.87 -25.73
C LEU A 15 -9.83 -21.76 -25.22
N VAL A 16 -11.12 -21.85 -25.54
CA VAL A 16 -12.13 -20.93 -25.01
C VAL A 16 -12.29 -21.10 -23.51
N LEU A 17 -12.35 -22.35 -23.02
CA LEU A 17 -12.41 -22.65 -21.59
C LEU A 17 -11.16 -22.15 -20.88
N LEU A 18 -9.96 -22.41 -21.40
CA LEU A 18 -8.70 -21.92 -20.84
C LEU A 18 -8.71 -20.39 -20.70
N ARG A 19 -9.12 -19.67 -21.75
CA ARG A 19 -9.28 -18.21 -21.73
C ARG A 19 -10.26 -17.76 -20.63
N MET A 20 -11.43 -18.41 -20.54
CA MET A 20 -12.43 -18.08 -19.53
C MET A 20 -11.94 -18.40 -18.11
N SER A 21 -11.21 -19.49 -17.91
CA SER A 21 -10.63 -19.87 -16.63
C SER A 21 -9.58 -18.87 -16.16
N ILE A 22 -8.63 -18.48 -17.02
CA ILE A 22 -7.62 -17.46 -16.67
C ILE A 22 -8.30 -16.10 -16.45
N GLY A 23 -9.27 -15.74 -17.29
CA GLY A 23 -10.04 -14.51 -17.12
C GLY A 23 -10.83 -14.49 -15.82
N TRP A 24 -11.41 -15.62 -15.41
CA TRP A 24 -12.09 -15.77 -14.13
C TRP A 24 -11.14 -15.60 -12.95
N GLN A 25 -9.96 -16.22 -12.99
CA GLN A 25 -8.95 -16.07 -11.95
C GLN A 25 -8.55 -14.60 -11.78
N PHE A 26 -8.27 -13.89 -12.88
CA PHE A 26 -7.93 -12.46 -12.83
C PHE A 26 -9.07 -11.61 -12.29
N LEU A 27 -10.29 -11.83 -12.78
CA LEU A 27 -11.46 -11.07 -12.36
C LEU A 27 -11.77 -11.30 -10.87
N TYR A 28 -11.77 -12.54 -10.43
CA TYR A 28 -12.01 -12.89 -9.04
C TYR A 28 -10.95 -12.28 -8.12
N GLU A 29 -9.67 -12.39 -8.48
CA GLU A 29 -8.56 -11.78 -7.75
C GLU A 29 -8.67 -10.25 -7.67
N GLY A 30 -9.13 -9.60 -8.74
CA GLY A 30 -9.40 -8.16 -8.76
C GLY A 30 -10.58 -7.77 -7.87
N LEU A 31 -11.72 -8.46 -8.01
CA LEU A 31 -12.94 -8.21 -7.22
C LEU A 31 -12.74 -8.47 -5.73
N TRP A 32 -12.01 -9.53 -5.37
CA TRP A 32 -11.65 -9.80 -3.98
C TRP A 32 -10.85 -8.64 -3.39
N LYS A 33 -9.84 -8.13 -4.11
CA LYS A 33 -9.06 -6.96 -3.68
C LYS A 33 -9.93 -5.69 -3.57
N ILE A 34 -10.86 -5.46 -4.50
CA ILE A 34 -11.83 -4.35 -4.40
C ILE A 34 -12.66 -4.46 -3.11
N ASN A 35 -13.13 -5.65 -2.76
CA ASN A 35 -13.91 -5.85 -1.53
C ASN A 35 -13.09 -5.51 -0.27
N THR A 36 -11.78 -5.80 -0.28
CA THR A 36 -10.91 -5.41 0.84
C THR A 36 -10.77 -3.89 1.01
N LEU A 37 -11.02 -3.08 -0.02
CA LEU A 37 -10.91 -1.61 0.06
C LEU A 37 -11.90 -1.00 1.07
N SER A 38 -13.04 -1.65 1.30
CA SER A 38 -14.01 -1.26 2.33
C SER A 38 -13.67 -1.79 3.73
N SER A 39 -12.64 -2.60 3.86
CA SER A 39 -12.21 -3.15 5.15
C SER A 39 -11.19 -2.24 5.85
N PRO A 40 -11.00 -2.37 7.17
CA PRO A 40 -9.97 -1.61 7.89
C PRO A 40 -8.53 -1.89 7.41
N ARG A 41 -8.30 -3.02 6.75
CA ARG A 41 -6.99 -3.44 6.24
C ARG A 41 -7.11 -3.80 4.76
N PRO A 42 -7.13 -2.79 3.87
CA PRO A 42 -7.19 -3.03 2.44
C PRO A 42 -5.99 -3.85 1.98
N TRP A 43 -6.19 -4.67 0.95
CA TRP A 43 -5.11 -5.40 0.31
C TRP A 43 -4.07 -4.42 -0.22
N THR A 44 -2.80 -4.79 -0.08
CA THR A 44 -1.66 -4.05 -0.62
C THR A 44 -0.58 -5.00 -1.12
N ALA A 45 0.10 -4.61 -2.19
CA ALA A 45 1.30 -5.25 -2.70
C ALA A 45 2.57 -4.89 -1.90
N GLU A 46 2.46 -4.02 -0.88
CA GLU A 46 3.61 -3.48 -0.15
C GLU A 46 4.55 -4.58 0.36
N GLY A 47 3.99 -5.56 1.08
CA GLY A 47 4.77 -6.67 1.63
C GLY A 47 5.40 -7.54 0.55
N TYR A 48 4.73 -7.72 -0.59
CA TYR A 48 5.25 -8.49 -1.71
C TYR A 48 6.44 -7.78 -2.38
N LEU A 49 6.30 -6.48 -2.67
CA LEU A 49 7.33 -5.67 -3.32
C LEU A 49 8.53 -5.39 -2.42
N LYS A 50 8.32 -5.22 -1.10
CA LYS A 50 9.40 -5.10 -0.11
C LYS A 50 10.20 -6.37 0.10
N ASN A 51 9.70 -7.51 -0.37
CA ASN A 51 10.45 -8.76 -0.34
C ASN A 51 10.99 -9.13 -1.72
N ALA A 52 10.96 -8.22 -2.71
CA ALA A 52 11.47 -8.51 -4.04
C ALA A 52 12.95 -8.92 -4.01
N GLN A 53 13.29 -9.91 -4.84
CA GLN A 53 14.60 -10.54 -4.92
C GLN A 53 15.08 -10.64 -6.38
N GLY A 54 16.34 -11.02 -6.56
CA GLY A 54 16.97 -11.12 -7.87
C GLY A 54 17.34 -9.76 -8.48
N PRO A 55 17.72 -9.73 -9.77
CA PRO A 55 18.36 -8.56 -10.38
C PRO A 55 17.45 -7.33 -10.50
N PHE A 56 16.13 -7.54 -10.49
CA PHE A 56 15.14 -6.45 -10.57
C PHE A 56 14.66 -5.99 -9.19
N ARG A 57 15.21 -6.50 -8.08
CA ARG A 57 14.75 -6.17 -6.72
C ARG A 57 14.64 -4.67 -6.48
N ASN A 58 15.65 -3.89 -6.88
CA ASN A 58 15.70 -2.46 -6.59
C ASN A 58 14.57 -1.70 -7.27
N TYR A 59 14.25 -2.09 -8.51
CA TYR A 59 13.12 -1.51 -9.24
C TYR A 59 11.81 -1.76 -8.49
N PHE A 60 11.51 -3.02 -8.14
CA PHE A 60 10.27 -3.39 -7.47
C PHE A 60 10.17 -2.84 -6.04
N ARG A 61 11.24 -2.91 -5.26
CA ARG A 61 11.32 -2.35 -3.90
C ARG A 61 11.02 -0.84 -3.92
N ASN A 62 11.63 -0.11 -4.85
CA ASN A 62 11.46 1.34 -4.98
C ASN A 62 10.03 1.76 -5.36
N MET A 63 9.24 0.86 -5.97
CA MET A 63 7.82 1.13 -6.23
C MET A 63 7.01 1.36 -4.95
N THR A 64 7.48 0.86 -3.79
CA THR A 64 6.82 1.08 -2.51
C THR A 64 7.07 2.49 -1.94
N GLY A 65 8.12 3.18 -2.41
CA GLY A 65 8.52 4.51 -1.97
C GLY A 65 9.37 4.53 -0.71
N ASP A 66 9.16 3.59 0.21
CA ASP A 66 9.93 3.41 1.44
C ASP A 66 10.22 1.91 1.66
N PRO A 67 11.11 1.31 0.86
CA PRO A 67 11.33 -0.13 0.83
C PRO A 67 11.83 -0.71 2.15
N ASP A 68 12.49 0.10 2.96
CA ASP A 68 13.15 -0.30 4.20
C ASP A 68 12.43 0.23 5.46
N ASP A 69 11.27 0.88 5.31
CA ASP A 69 10.52 1.53 6.40
C ASP A 69 11.31 2.61 7.16
N LEU A 70 12.33 3.22 6.56
CA LEU A 70 13.12 4.24 7.24
C LEU A 70 12.27 5.48 7.56
N ALA A 71 11.27 5.78 6.72
CA ALA A 71 10.39 6.92 6.93
C ALA A 71 9.52 6.77 8.19
N TRP A 72 9.30 5.54 8.67
CA TRP A 72 8.62 5.25 9.94
C TRP A 72 9.49 5.50 11.18
N LEU A 73 10.79 5.65 11.01
CA LEU A 73 11.74 5.92 12.09
C LEU A 73 12.04 7.42 12.22
N GLU A 74 11.51 8.24 11.32
CA GLU A 74 11.65 9.70 11.33
C GLU A 74 10.43 10.34 11.97
N PHE A 75 10.63 11.04 13.09
CA PHE A 75 9.53 11.67 13.82
C PHE A 75 8.74 12.65 12.95
N ASP A 76 9.41 13.54 12.21
CA ASP A 76 8.72 14.59 11.45
C ASP A 76 7.86 13.99 10.32
N VAL A 77 8.32 12.89 9.72
CA VAL A 77 7.57 12.19 8.66
C VAL A 77 6.31 11.52 9.22
N VAL A 78 6.45 10.75 10.31
CA VAL A 78 5.30 10.07 10.94
C VAL A 78 4.33 11.09 11.51
N SER A 79 4.85 12.15 12.12
CA SER A 79 4.06 13.26 12.64
C SER A 79 3.23 13.93 11.53
N SER A 80 3.84 14.28 10.39
CA SER A 80 3.13 14.85 9.24
C SER A 80 2.09 13.88 8.67
N ARG A 81 2.41 12.58 8.62
CA ARG A 81 1.48 11.55 8.17
C ARG A 81 0.22 11.47 9.04
N TRP A 82 0.36 11.65 10.35
CA TRP A 82 -0.78 11.70 11.28
C TRP A 82 -1.63 12.96 11.10
N ASP A 83 -0.99 14.10 10.81
CA ASP A 83 -1.67 15.34 10.43
C ASP A 83 -2.49 15.15 9.14
N ASP A 84 -1.88 14.61 8.08
CA ASP A 84 -2.55 14.30 6.81
C ASP A 84 -3.72 13.30 6.98
N TRP A 85 -3.57 12.35 7.90
CA TRP A 85 -4.64 11.42 8.22
C TRP A 85 -5.79 12.10 8.97
N LYS A 86 -5.48 12.92 9.98
CA LYS A 86 -6.46 13.70 10.74
C LYS A 86 -7.25 14.63 9.81
N GLU A 87 -6.60 15.31 8.88
CA GLU A 87 -7.28 16.15 7.88
C GLU A 87 -8.26 15.34 7.02
N ARG A 88 -7.84 14.17 6.52
CA ARG A 88 -8.73 13.27 5.76
C ARG A 88 -9.86 12.70 6.61
N PHE A 89 -9.61 12.40 7.88
CA PHE A 89 -10.63 11.95 8.82
C PHE A 89 -11.69 13.04 9.02
N LEU A 90 -11.29 14.29 9.21
CA LEU A 90 -12.20 15.44 9.31
C LEU A 90 -12.99 15.67 8.00
N ALA A 91 -12.34 15.52 6.85
CA ALA A 91 -12.99 15.65 5.55
C ALA A 91 -14.00 14.52 5.25
N HIS A 92 -13.71 13.30 5.71
CA HIS A 92 -14.61 12.14 5.59
C HIS A 92 -15.83 12.23 6.53
N HIS A 93 -15.69 12.97 7.64
CA HIS A 93 -16.73 13.20 8.64
C HIS A 93 -17.06 14.69 8.84
N PRO A 94 -17.67 15.38 7.84
CA PRO A 94 -17.99 16.81 7.95
C PRO A 94 -19.00 17.15 9.06
N ASP A 95 -19.75 16.17 9.55
CA ASP A 95 -20.77 16.26 10.60
C ASP A 95 -20.22 16.06 12.03
N LEU A 96 -18.90 16.03 12.20
CA LEU A 96 -18.30 15.99 13.53
C LEU A 96 -18.66 17.24 14.34
N THR A 97 -19.13 17.01 15.57
CA THR A 97 -19.37 18.08 16.55
C THR A 97 -18.06 18.75 16.98
N ASP A 98 -18.13 20.00 17.42
CA ASP A 98 -16.96 20.73 17.93
C ASP A 98 -16.30 20.00 19.10
N ARG A 99 -17.09 19.29 19.92
CA ARG A 99 -16.59 18.45 21.01
C ARG A 99 -15.78 17.25 20.49
N GLN A 100 -16.24 16.58 19.43
CA GLN A 100 -15.51 15.47 18.82
C GLN A 100 -14.20 15.97 18.19
N LYS A 101 -14.23 17.12 17.48
CA LYS A 101 -13.04 17.74 16.89
C LYS A 101 -12.00 18.11 17.95
N ALA A 102 -12.43 18.82 19.00
CA ALA A 102 -11.55 19.16 20.12
C ALA A 102 -10.98 17.92 20.82
N ARG A 103 -11.77 16.83 20.91
CA ARG A 103 -11.28 15.57 21.49
C ARG A 103 -10.26 14.88 20.58
N LEU A 104 -10.45 14.92 19.27
CA LEU A 104 -9.49 14.41 18.29
C LEU A 104 -8.17 15.18 18.37
N ASP A 105 -8.21 16.51 18.47
CA ASP A 105 -7.03 17.35 18.69
C ASP A 105 -6.29 16.96 19.96
N GLN A 106 -7.02 16.79 21.07
CA GLN A 106 -6.44 16.38 22.36
C GLN A 106 -5.85 14.97 22.33
N LEU A 107 -6.37 14.05 21.51
CA LEU A 107 -5.76 12.72 21.36
C LEU A 107 -4.38 12.85 20.72
N LEU A 108 -4.29 13.59 19.61
CA LEU A 108 -3.07 13.71 18.83
C LEU A 108 -2.01 14.57 19.54
N ASP A 109 -2.40 15.76 19.99
CA ASP A 109 -1.49 16.83 20.44
C ASP A 109 -1.55 17.10 21.95
N GLY A 110 -2.46 16.43 22.67
CA GLY A 110 -2.66 16.64 24.11
C GLY A 110 -3.57 17.83 24.43
N PRO A 111 -4.11 17.91 25.65
CA PRO A 111 -4.85 19.09 26.08
C PRO A 111 -3.89 20.25 26.36
N PRO A 112 -4.27 21.50 26.06
CA PRO A 112 -3.40 22.65 26.27
C PRO A 112 -3.08 22.90 27.75
N ARG A 113 -3.99 22.49 28.64
CA ARG A 113 -3.87 22.61 30.10
C ARG A 113 -4.59 21.46 30.77
N PHE A 114 -4.03 20.98 31.87
CA PHE A 114 -4.72 20.10 32.81
C PHE A 114 -5.20 20.94 33.98
N TYR A 115 -6.42 20.71 34.47
CA TYR A 115 -6.94 21.45 35.61
C TYR A 115 -7.76 20.56 36.54
N VAL A 116 -7.66 20.82 37.84
CA VAL A 116 -8.40 20.11 38.87
C VAL A 116 -8.97 21.13 39.86
N LYS A 117 -10.26 20.99 40.19
CA LYS A 117 -10.90 21.81 41.21
C LYS A 117 -10.43 21.39 42.60
N VAL A 118 -10.06 22.36 43.42
CA VAL A 118 -9.71 22.19 44.83
C VAL A 118 -10.88 22.69 45.67
N GLU A 119 -11.55 21.78 46.39
CA GLU A 119 -12.76 22.12 47.17
C GLU A 119 -12.43 23.00 48.38
N ASP A 120 -11.36 22.65 49.10
CA ASP A 120 -10.87 23.37 50.27
C ASP A 120 -9.42 23.79 49.99
N PRO A 121 -9.16 24.98 49.41
CA PRO A 121 -7.81 25.41 49.06
C PRO A 121 -6.97 25.73 50.30
N LEU A 122 -5.66 25.61 50.16
CA LEU A 122 -4.70 26.11 51.15
C LEU A 122 -4.78 27.65 51.27
N PRO A 123 -4.27 28.25 52.36
CA PRO A 123 -4.20 29.70 52.50
C PRO A 123 -3.52 30.36 51.28
N ALA A 124 -4.05 31.50 50.84
CA ALA A 124 -3.59 32.18 49.63
C ALA A 124 -2.08 32.49 49.65
N GLU A 125 -1.54 32.93 50.80
CA GLU A 125 -0.11 33.19 50.97
C GLU A 125 0.76 31.95 50.73
N THR A 126 0.33 30.78 51.22
CA THR A 126 1.01 29.50 51.03
C THR A 126 1.02 29.09 49.56
N LEU A 127 -0.08 29.31 48.85
CA LEU A 127 -0.19 29.02 47.41
C LEU A 127 0.67 29.98 46.59
N GLU A 128 0.61 31.29 46.86
CA GLU A 128 1.38 32.30 46.14
C GLU A 128 2.90 32.12 46.30
N GLN A 129 3.37 31.80 47.51
CA GLN A 129 4.80 31.57 47.74
C GLN A 129 5.23 30.18 47.26
N GLY A 130 4.42 29.15 47.56
CA GLY A 130 4.72 27.76 47.24
C GLY A 130 4.76 27.47 45.74
N LEU A 131 3.96 28.20 44.94
CA LEU A 131 3.87 27.98 43.50
C LEU A 131 4.92 28.73 42.66
N LYS A 132 5.54 29.80 43.20
CA LYS A 132 6.54 30.62 42.47
C LYS A 132 7.69 29.80 41.88
N ARG A 133 8.11 28.73 42.57
CA ARG A 133 9.21 27.86 42.13
C ARG A 133 8.88 26.96 40.94
N PHE A 134 7.61 26.80 40.58
CA PHE A 134 7.18 25.96 39.46
C PHE A 134 6.99 26.77 38.16
N GLY A 135 7.26 28.08 38.18
CA GLY A 135 7.23 28.93 36.99
C GLY A 135 5.88 28.86 36.26
N LYS A 136 5.91 28.38 35.01
CA LYS A 136 4.70 28.19 34.18
C LYS A 136 4.12 26.77 34.24
N VAL A 137 4.80 25.84 34.91
CA VAL A 137 4.40 24.42 34.94
C VAL A 137 3.09 24.24 35.69
N VAL A 138 2.95 24.89 36.85
CA VAL A 138 1.73 24.85 37.68
C VAL A 138 1.33 26.24 38.12
N THR A 139 0.06 26.57 37.95
CA THR A 139 -0.56 27.85 38.30
C THR A 139 -1.83 27.64 39.12
N TRP A 140 -2.19 28.63 39.93
CA TRP A 140 -3.41 28.65 40.74
C TRP A 140 -4.37 29.70 40.20
N ASP A 141 -5.61 29.29 39.94
CA ASP A 141 -6.72 30.18 39.58
C ASP A 141 -7.62 30.36 40.82
N PRO A 142 -7.54 31.51 41.50
CA PRO A 142 -8.31 31.77 42.72
C PRO A 142 -9.80 31.94 42.46
N ASP A 143 -10.19 32.45 41.28
CA ASP A 143 -11.58 32.77 40.96
C ASP A 143 -12.42 31.49 40.79
N ASN A 144 -11.80 30.46 40.18
CA ASN A 144 -12.46 29.19 39.91
C ASN A 144 -12.02 28.06 40.86
N GLN A 145 -11.10 28.34 41.78
CA GLN A 145 -10.47 27.38 42.69
C GLN A 145 -9.83 26.20 41.92
N LEU A 146 -9.11 26.50 40.83
CA LEU A 146 -8.50 25.48 39.97
C LEU A 146 -6.97 25.45 40.14
N LEU A 147 -6.45 24.25 40.34
CA LEU A 147 -5.03 23.98 40.15
C LEU A 147 -4.80 23.59 38.69
N VAL A 148 -3.96 24.35 37.98
CA VAL A 148 -3.77 24.25 36.53
C VAL A 148 -2.33 23.89 36.23
N ALA A 149 -2.10 22.85 35.42
CA ALA A 149 -0.80 22.52 34.87
C ALA A 149 -0.75 22.78 33.35
N ASP A 150 0.41 23.21 32.86
CA ASP A 150 0.66 23.34 31.43
C ASP A 150 0.64 21.96 30.75
N GLY A 151 -0.07 21.87 29.62
CA GLY A 151 -0.26 20.62 28.89
C GLY A 151 1.04 20.05 28.30
N SER A 152 1.97 20.92 27.92
CA SER A 152 3.20 20.56 27.19
C SER A 152 4.40 20.29 28.10
N LEU A 153 4.42 20.90 29.29
CA LEU A 153 5.55 20.79 30.21
C LEU A 153 5.47 19.52 31.08
N HIS A 154 4.25 19.01 31.32
CA HIS A 154 3.93 17.93 32.25
C HIS A 154 4.48 18.14 33.67
N LEU A 155 3.90 17.46 34.67
CA LEU A 155 4.36 17.57 36.05
C LEU A 155 5.36 16.45 36.35
N LEU A 156 6.60 16.80 36.72
CA LEU A 156 7.63 15.82 37.08
C LEU A 156 7.36 15.18 38.45
N PRO A 157 7.87 13.97 38.73
CA PRO A 157 7.71 13.32 40.05
C PRO A 157 8.24 14.19 41.20
N GLN A 158 9.37 14.85 41.00
CA GLN A 158 9.97 15.75 41.99
C GLN A 158 9.10 16.99 42.22
N GLU A 159 8.47 17.52 41.17
CA GLU A 159 7.58 18.67 41.28
C GLU A 159 6.27 18.31 41.98
N ARG A 160 5.73 17.12 41.71
CA ARG A 160 4.61 16.55 42.47
C ARG A 160 4.94 16.46 43.96
N ASP A 161 6.09 15.90 44.30
CA ASP A 161 6.48 15.75 45.71
C ASP A 161 6.68 17.10 46.39
N ALA A 162 7.22 18.08 45.66
CA ALA A 162 7.31 19.45 46.13
C ALA A 162 5.92 20.09 46.34
N LEU A 163 4.93 19.83 45.47
CA LEU A 163 3.54 20.30 45.65
C LEU A 163 2.86 19.63 46.85
N LEU A 164 3.09 18.33 47.07
CA LEU A 164 2.58 17.61 48.23
C LEU A 164 3.19 18.13 49.54
N ALA A 165 4.44 18.58 49.51
CA ALA A 165 5.11 19.17 50.68
C ALA A 165 4.49 20.52 51.14
N LEU A 166 3.67 21.18 50.31
CA LEU A 166 2.91 22.37 50.73
C LEU A 166 1.79 22.05 51.72
N ALA A 167 1.36 20.78 51.79
CA ALA A 167 0.36 20.29 52.73
C ALA A 167 0.84 18.98 53.39
N PRO A 168 1.75 19.05 54.38
CA PRO A 168 2.34 17.88 55.01
C PRO A 168 1.28 17.03 55.71
N TRP A 169 1.48 15.71 55.70
CA TRP A 169 0.61 14.79 56.44
C TRP A 169 0.95 14.84 57.93
N PRO A 170 -0.03 14.87 58.86
CA PRO A 170 0.26 14.88 60.28
C PRO A 170 0.99 13.60 60.72
N THR A 171 2.15 13.74 61.35
CA THR A 171 2.96 12.60 61.83
C THR A 171 2.60 12.17 63.25
N ASP A 172 1.81 12.96 63.94
CA ASP A 172 1.38 12.77 65.33
C ASP A 172 0.10 11.91 65.46
N GLY A 173 -0.45 11.44 64.33
CA GLY A 173 -1.69 10.69 64.28
C GLY A 173 -2.96 11.55 64.39
N SER A 174 -2.84 12.88 64.37
CA SER A 174 -3.99 13.79 64.32
C SER A 174 -4.75 13.65 62.99
N THR A 175 -6.04 13.96 63.00
CA THR A 175 -6.86 13.93 61.78
C THR A 175 -6.41 15.08 60.86
N PRO A 176 -6.05 14.81 59.59
CA PRO A 176 -5.62 15.86 58.68
C PRO A 176 -6.73 16.88 58.46
N GLU A 177 -6.34 18.15 58.30
CA GLU A 177 -7.28 19.19 57.88
C GLU A 177 -7.93 18.86 56.53
N LYS A 178 -9.16 19.35 56.34
CA LYS A 178 -9.89 19.18 55.07
C LYS A 178 -9.13 19.79 53.89
N SER A 179 -8.52 20.96 54.10
CA SER A 179 -7.65 21.66 53.16
C SER A 179 -6.46 20.79 52.71
N THR A 180 -5.77 20.16 53.66
CA THR A 180 -4.66 19.23 53.40
C THR A 180 -5.11 18.03 52.56
N THR A 181 -6.24 17.44 52.92
CA THR A 181 -6.78 16.27 52.20
C THR A 181 -7.22 16.65 50.77
N SER A 182 -7.91 17.78 50.63
CA SER A 182 -8.40 18.31 49.34
C SER A 182 -7.24 18.66 48.40
N TRP A 183 -6.23 19.36 48.91
CA TRP A 183 -5.02 19.71 48.16
C TRP A 183 -4.25 18.50 47.66
N ARG A 184 -3.94 17.54 48.54
CA ARG A 184 -3.17 16.35 48.14
C ARG A 184 -3.91 15.54 47.09
N ARG A 185 -5.23 15.36 47.25
CA ARG A 185 -6.07 14.70 46.25
C ARG A 185 -6.03 15.44 44.91
N ALA A 186 -6.08 16.78 44.92
CA ALA A 186 -6.02 17.58 43.71
C ALA A 186 -4.65 17.47 43.00
N VAL A 187 -3.54 17.52 43.75
CA VAL A 187 -2.18 17.34 43.22
C VAL A 187 -2.00 15.95 42.62
N GLU A 188 -2.43 14.89 43.31
CA GLU A 188 -2.35 13.52 42.79
C GLU A 188 -3.21 13.34 41.54
N ASN A 189 -4.42 13.91 41.52
CA ASN A 189 -5.28 13.89 40.34
C ASN A 189 -4.66 14.65 39.17
N LEU A 190 -4.08 15.82 39.42
CA LEU A 190 -3.42 16.63 38.40
C LEU A 190 -2.20 15.90 37.82
N TYR A 191 -1.37 15.31 38.69
CA TYR A 191 -0.24 14.48 38.28
C TYR A 191 -0.68 13.29 37.44
N ARG A 192 -1.74 12.59 37.84
CA ARG A 192 -2.30 11.46 37.08
C ARG A 192 -2.89 11.87 35.73
N LEU A 193 -3.45 13.08 35.62
CA LEU A 193 -3.95 13.61 34.36
C LEU A 193 -2.79 14.01 33.45
N GLY A 194 -1.80 14.73 34.00
CA GLY A 194 -0.62 15.18 33.28
C GLY A 194 0.36 14.06 32.93
N SER A 195 0.31 12.90 33.57
CA SER A 195 1.16 11.75 33.21
C SER A 195 0.72 11.02 31.94
N ARG A 196 -0.45 11.35 31.39
CA ARG A 196 -0.95 10.78 30.14
C ARG A 196 -0.40 11.58 28.96
N LEU A 197 0.57 10.98 28.28
CA LEU A 197 1.11 11.53 27.03
C LEU A 197 0.11 11.38 25.89
N SER A 198 0.02 12.42 25.05
CA SER A 198 -0.65 12.38 23.75
C SER A 198 0.04 11.42 22.79
N TYR A 199 -0.62 11.09 21.66
CA TYR A 199 0.01 10.23 20.66
C TYR A 199 1.30 10.85 20.10
N ARG A 200 1.34 12.16 19.82
CA ARG A 200 2.53 12.84 19.30
C ARG A 200 3.67 12.87 20.32
N GLU A 201 3.36 13.04 21.60
CA GLU A 201 4.36 12.97 22.66
C GLU A 201 4.91 11.54 22.83
N ARG A 202 4.03 10.52 22.80
CA ARG A 202 4.46 9.10 22.82
C ARG A 202 5.39 8.80 21.63
N LEU A 203 5.07 9.31 20.44
CA LEU A 203 5.91 9.19 19.25
C LEU A 203 7.26 9.90 19.43
N ALA A 204 7.27 11.11 20.00
CA ALA A 204 8.48 11.86 20.28
C ALA A 204 9.38 11.11 21.27
N VAL A 205 8.81 10.54 22.34
CA VAL A 205 9.56 9.71 23.29
C VAL A 205 10.21 8.54 22.55
N MET A 206 9.44 7.83 21.73
CA MET A 206 9.87 6.65 20.99
C MET A 206 10.97 6.92 19.93
N LEU A 207 10.95 8.07 19.27
CA LEU A 207 11.83 8.35 18.12
C LEU A 207 12.91 9.40 18.41
N LYS A 208 12.82 10.16 19.51
CA LYS A 208 13.80 11.20 19.87
C LYS A 208 14.45 10.99 21.24
N ALA A 209 13.76 10.37 22.19
CA ALA A 209 14.22 10.32 23.59
C ALA A 209 14.60 8.92 24.10
N ASP A 210 14.11 7.86 23.46
CA ASP A 210 14.39 6.47 23.87
C ASP A 210 15.87 6.11 23.62
N PRO A 211 16.68 5.91 24.67
CA PRO A 211 18.12 5.67 24.53
C PRO A 211 18.45 4.32 23.90
N GLU A 212 17.53 3.35 23.89
CA GLU A 212 17.75 2.08 23.18
C GLU A 212 17.59 2.25 21.67
N ARG A 213 16.80 3.23 21.23
CA ARG A 213 16.45 3.42 19.82
C ARG A 213 17.29 4.50 19.17
N VAL A 214 17.51 5.60 19.88
CA VAL A 214 18.21 6.78 19.41
C VAL A 214 19.64 6.79 19.95
N THR A 215 20.59 7.15 19.09
CA THR A 215 21.98 7.29 19.49
C THR A 215 22.13 8.43 20.48
N THR A 216 22.70 8.13 21.65
CA THR A 216 22.96 9.11 22.70
C THR A 216 24.46 9.37 22.80
N VAL A 217 24.81 10.64 22.98
CA VAL A 217 26.19 11.07 23.18
C VAL A 217 26.33 11.54 24.62
N ASN A 218 27.26 10.96 25.35
CA ASN A 218 27.57 11.40 26.70
C ASN A 218 28.83 12.27 26.67
N GLU A 219 28.64 13.58 26.65
CA GLU A 219 29.74 14.56 26.65
C GLU A 219 30.67 14.42 27.86
N GLN A 220 30.15 13.92 28.99
CA GLN A 220 30.97 13.69 30.19
C GLN A 220 31.97 12.54 30.03
N LEU A 221 31.76 11.68 29.02
CA LEU A 221 32.60 10.54 28.67
C LEU A 221 33.44 10.80 27.41
N ALA A 222 33.66 12.06 27.03
CA ALA A 222 34.48 12.42 25.87
C ALA A 222 35.86 11.76 25.92
N GLY A 223 36.17 10.93 24.91
CA GLY A 223 37.43 10.21 24.79
C GLY A 223 37.43 8.76 25.30
N THR A 224 36.32 8.24 25.82
CA THR A 224 36.16 6.82 26.17
C THR A 224 35.37 6.05 25.11
N VAL A 225 35.41 4.71 25.17
CA VAL A 225 34.62 3.83 24.28
C VAL A 225 33.11 4.05 24.46
N ASP A 226 32.70 4.49 25.66
CA ASP A 226 31.30 4.72 26.04
C ASP A 226 30.82 6.15 25.74
N TYR A 227 31.61 6.94 24.99
CA TYR A 227 31.24 8.29 24.57
C TYR A 227 29.93 8.33 23.76
N GLN A 228 29.71 7.30 22.94
CA GLN A 228 28.57 7.22 22.05
C GLN A 228 27.91 5.85 22.18
N HIS A 229 26.67 5.84 22.65
CA HIS A 229 25.84 4.64 22.63
C HIS A 229 25.01 4.65 21.34
N LEU A 230 25.31 3.71 20.43
CA LEU A 230 24.63 3.60 19.15
C LEU A 230 23.24 3.00 19.35
N GLY A 231 22.20 3.77 19.00
CA GLY A 231 20.82 3.32 19.07
C GLY A 231 20.50 2.25 18.02
N LYS A 232 19.48 1.43 18.29
CA LYS A 232 19.04 0.37 17.36
C LYS A 232 18.70 0.89 15.95
N VAL A 233 18.26 2.14 15.81
CA VAL A 233 17.97 2.76 14.50
C VAL A 233 19.23 2.91 13.66
N ASP A 234 20.32 3.41 14.23
CA ASP A 234 21.58 3.55 13.50
C ASP A 234 22.25 2.19 13.25
N ILE A 235 22.15 1.26 14.20
CA ILE A 235 22.55 -0.15 13.98
C ILE A 235 21.81 -0.73 12.77
N TYR A 236 20.51 -0.47 12.64
CA TYR A 236 19.70 -0.93 11.51
C TYR A 236 20.17 -0.31 10.18
N ARG A 237 20.40 1.01 10.15
CA ARG A 237 20.96 1.70 8.97
C ARG A 237 22.31 1.12 8.55
N ASP A 238 23.18 0.84 9.50
CA ASP A 238 24.50 0.24 9.24
C ASP A 238 24.42 -1.22 8.79
N LYS A 239 23.48 -2.01 9.33
CA LYS A 239 23.22 -3.38 8.85
C LYS A 239 22.69 -3.35 7.42
N LEU A 240 21.74 -2.47 7.11
CA LEU A 240 21.18 -2.30 5.76
C LEU A 240 22.27 -1.93 4.76
N LYS A 241 23.09 -0.92 5.08
CA LYS A 241 24.21 -0.50 4.22
C LYS A 241 25.18 -1.64 3.94
N ARG A 242 25.61 -2.37 4.98
CA ARG A 242 26.52 -3.52 4.83
C ARG A 242 25.91 -4.66 4.02
N TYR A 243 24.61 -4.89 4.18
CA TYR A 243 23.88 -5.89 3.39
C TYR A 243 23.90 -5.53 1.90
N GLU A 244 23.57 -4.28 1.55
CA GLU A 244 23.59 -3.82 0.15
C GLU A 244 24.97 -3.92 -0.49
N GLU A 245 26.02 -3.52 0.24
CA GLU A 245 27.40 -3.61 -0.23
C GLU A 245 27.81 -5.06 -0.52
N ARG A 246 27.46 -5.99 0.39
CA ARG A 246 27.78 -7.41 0.24
C ARG A 246 26.97 -8.08 -0.86
N LEU A 247 25.71 -7.67 -1.03
CA LEU A 247 24.86 -8.19 -2.10
C LEU A 247 25.42 -7.89 -3.50
N GLN A 248 26.11 -6.76 -3.67
CA GLN A 248 26.75 -6.40 -4.93
C GLN A 248 28.05 -7.20 -5.20
N LEU A 249 28.69 -7.69 -4.13
CA LEU A 249 29.98 -8.38 -4.19
C LEU A 249 29.85 -9.91 -4.08
N ALA A 250 28.65 -10.44 -3.89
CA ALA A 250 28.44 -11.87 -3.69
C ALA A 250 28.53 -12.65 -5.00
N GLU A 251 29.57 -13.46 -5.12
CA GLU A 251 29.83 -14.32 -6.29
C GLU A 251 29.61 -15.80 -5.99
N THR A 252 29.71 -16.21 -4.72
CA THR A 252 29.67 -17.62 -4.30
C THR A 252 28.35 -18.00 -3.63
N ASP A 253 27.94 -19.26 -3.76
CA ASP A 253 26.72 -19.79 -3.12
C ASP A 253 26.73 -19.61 -1.60
N PHE A 254 27.89 -19.79 -0.96
CA PHE A 254 28.06 -19.55 0.48
C PHE A 254 27.81 -18.08 0.87
N GLN A 255 28.26 -17.12 0.04
CA GLN A 255 27.98 -15.69 0.28
C GLN A 255 26.48 -15.39 0.13
N GLN A 256 25.79 -16.02 -0.83
CA GLN A 256 24.35 -15.86 -1.02
C GLN A 256 23.56 -16.43 0.17
N GLU A 257 23.91 -17.63 0.66
CA GLU A 257 23.29 -18.21 1.84
C GLU A 257 23.50 -17.32 3.09
N HIS A 258 24.69 -16.75 3.24
CA HIS A 258 24.96 -15.82 4.33
C HIS A 258 24.18 -14.50 4.20
N LEU A 259 23.98 -14.01 2.97
CA LEU A 259 23.14 -12.85 2.70
C LEU A 259 21.67 -13.12 3.05
N ASP A 260 21.15 -14.32 2.78
CA ASP A 260 19.79 -14.68 3.15
C ASP A 260 19.57 -14.68 4.66
N TRP A 261 20.55 -15.19 5.40
CA TRP A 261 20.55 -15.10 6.85
C TRP A 261 20.57 -13.64 7.33
N GLN A 262 21.44 -12.80 6.75
CA GLN A 262 21.50 -11.36 7.08
C GLN A 262 20.22 -10.62 6.70
N TRP A 263 19.59 -11.00 5.60
CA TRP A 263 18.31 -10.45 5.17
C TRP A 263 17.22 -10.74 6.19
N ASN A 264 17.14 -11.97 6.70
CA ASN A 264 16.18 -12.34 7.74
C ASN A 264 16.43 -11.57 9.04
N GLU A 265 17.68 -11.44 9.49
CA GLU A 265 18.02 -10.60 10.64
C GLU A 265 17.61 -9.14 10.43
N LEU A 266 17.83 -8.62 9.21
CA LEU A 266 17.47 -7.25 8.85
C LEU A 266 15.95 -7.05 8.87
N GLN A 267 15.17 -8.02 8.38
CA GLN A 267 13.71 -7.98 8.46
C GLN A 267 13.20 -8.05 9.89
N GLN A 268 13.84 -8.84 10.77
CA GLN A 268 13.51 -8.89 12.19
C GLN A 268 13.80 -7.56 12.88
N ALA A 269 14.99 -6.98 12.66
CA ALA A 269 15.36 -5.67 13.22
C ALA A 269 14.41 -4.55 12.73
N ARG A 270 14.05 -4.56 11.44
CA ARG A 270 13.05 -3.64 10.88
C ARG A 270 11.70 -3.78 11.59
N ALA A 271 11.21 -5.01 11.76
CA ALA A 271 9.94 -5.27 12.41
C ALA A 271 9.95 -4.84 13.89
N GLU A 272 11.05 -5.08 14.62
CA GLU A 272 11.24 -4.63 16.01
C GLU A 272 11.17 -3.11 16.14
N LEU A 273 11.81 -2.38 15.21
CA LEU A 273 11.86 -0.92 15.24
C LEU A 273 10.56 -0.26 14.79
N VAL A 274 9.96 -0.75 13.71
CA VAL A 274 8.82 -0.10 13.06
C VAL A 274 7.50 -0.58 13.64
N GLY A 275 7.44 -1.82 14.13
CA GLY A 275 6.24 -2.44 14.69
C GLY A 275 5.56 -1.60 15.78
N PRO A 276 6.29 -1.16 16.82
CA PRO A 276 5.73 -0.30 17.86
C PRO A 276 5.20 1.04 17.33
N VAL A 277 5.84 1.63 16.33
CA VAL A 277 5.40 2.91 15.73
C VAL A 277 4.10 2.72 14.94
N LYS A 278 4.02 1.65 14.14
CA LYS A 278 2.81 1.27 13.40
C LYS A 278 1.65 0.92 14.34
N ALA A 279 1.94 0.22 15.45
CA ALA A 279 0.96 -0.08 16.49
C ALA A 279 0.42 1.21 17.14
N LEU A 280 1.31 2.19 17.40
CA LEU A 280 0.90 3.48 17.93
C LEU A 280 -0.03 4.26 16.98
N GLU A 281 0.24 4.22 15.67
CA GLU A 281 -0.67 4.77 14.64
C GLU A 281 -2.03 4.05 14.64
N GLU A 282 -2.04 2.71 14.72
CA GLU A 282 -3.29 1.93 14.76
C GLU A 282 -4.10 2.21 16.02
N GLU A 283 -3.45 2.36 17.18
CA GLU A 283 -4.09 2.81 18.42
C GLU A 283 -4.72 4.19 18.26
N PHE A 284 -4.01 5.14 17.64
CA PHE A 284 -4.53 6.48 17.37
C PHE A 284 -5.76 6.44 16.47
N HIS A 285 -5.70 5.73 15.34
CA HIS A 285 -6.85 5.59 14.43
C HIS A 285 -8.05 4.93 15.13
N THR A 286 -7.79 3.92 15.97
CA THR A 286 -8.83 3.24 16.76
C THR A 286 -9.47 4.20 17.77
N ALA A 287 -8.66 4.97 18.50
CA ALA A 287 -9.13 5.95 19.47
C ALA A 287 -9.95 7.08 18.80
N ALA A 288 -9.51 7.54 17.63
CA ALA A 288 -10.24 8.53 16.82
C ALA A 288 -11.58 7.97 16.31
N THR A 289 -11.61 6.73 15.82
CA THR A 289 -12.84 6.06 15.36
C THR A 289 -13.83 5.83 16.51
N ALA A 290 -13.33 5.61 17.73
CA ALA A 290 -14.17 5.48 18.92
C ALA A 290 -14.89 6.79 19.33
N LEU A 291 -14.49 7.94 18.77
CA LEU A 291 -15.19 9.22 18.98
C LEU A 291 -16.48 9.32 18.14
N LEU A 292 -16.63 8.49 17.12
CA LEU A 292 -17.73 8.54 16.16
C LEU A 292 -19.00 7.89 16.73
N THR A 293 -20.16 8.39 16.30
CA THR A 293 -21.45 7.71 16.52
C THR A 293 -21.58 6.48 15.61
N ALA A 294 -22.53 5.59 15.91
CA ALA A 294 -22.79 4.40 15.08
C ALA A 294 -23.12 4.78 13.62
N GLU A 295 -23.88 5.87 13.41
CA GLU A 295 -24.21 6.38 12.08
C GLU A 295 -22.98 6.92 11.34
N GLN A 296 -22.07 7.59 12.07
CA GLN A 296 -20.82 8.09 11.51
C GLN A 296 -19.86 6.95 11.11
N GLN A 297 -19.77 5.91 11.94
CA GLN A 297 -18.97 4.71 11.65
C GLN A 297 -19.49 3.92 10.45
N ALA A 298 -20.80 3.96 10.19
CA ALA A 298 -21.41 3.27 9.05
C ALA A 298 -20.93 3.79 7.68
N ARG A 299 -20.26 4.97 7.62
CA ARG A 299 -19.64 5.48 6.38
C ARG A 299 -18.40 4.69 5.94
N GLY A 300 -17.88 3.82 6.79
CA GLY A 300 -16.71 3.01 6.49
C GLY A 300 -15.39 3.74 6.73
N PRO A 301 -14.26 3.09 6.41
CA PRO A 301 -12.92 3.57 6.74
C PRO A 301 -12.55 4.84 5.97
N VAL A 302 -11.65 5.65 6.56
CA VAL A 302 -11.06 6.81 5.88
C VAL A 302 -10.24 6.34 4.67
N VAL A 303 -10.42 7.00 3.53
CA VAL A 303 -9.68 6.71 2.30
C VAL A 303 -8.17 6.84 2.56
N PRO A 304 -7.33 5.84 2.21
CA PRO A 304 -5.89 5.87 2.44
C PRO A 304 -5.20 7.02 1.67
N ALA A 305 -4.02 7.42 2.15
CA ALA A 305 -3.28 8.53 1.53
C ALA A 305 -2.81 8.11 0.13
N PRO A 306 -2.81 9.03 -0.85
CA PRO A 306 -2.25 8.77 -2.17
C PRO A 306 -0.71 8.66 -2.07
N THR A 307 -0.24 7.47 -1.74
CA THR A 307 1.19 7.11 -1.67
C THR A 307 1.63 6.41 -2.94
N LYS A 308 2.94 6.30 -3.18
CA LYS A 308 3.48 5.52 -4.30
C LYS A 308 2.94 4.09 -4.31
N ILE A 309 2.91 3.44 -3.14
CA ILE A 309 2.35 2.09 -3.02
C ILE A 309 0.86 2.03 -3.36
N SER A 310 0.07 3.02 -2.93
CA SER A 310 -1.36 3.06 -3.26
C SER A 310 -1.62 3.10 -4.78
N GLN A 311 -0.77 3.78 -5.56
CA GLN A 311 -0.90 3.80 -7.02
C GLN A 311 -0.67 2.42 -7.63
N VAL A 312 0.32 1.69 -7.11
CA VAL A 312 0.62 0.32 -7.54
C VAL A 312 -0.52 -0.63 -7.16
N ASP A 313 -1.09 -0.46 -5.97
CA ASP A 313 -2.23 -1.25 -5.50
C ASP A 313 -3.43 -1.03 -6.41
N TRP A 314 -3.80 0.23 -6.66
CA TRP A 314 -4.89 0.59 -7.57
C TRP A 314 -4.64 0.06 -8.99
N LEU A 315 -3.44 0.24 -9.53
CA LEU A 315 -3.08 -0.28 -10.85
C LEU A 315 -3.25 -1.80 -10.92
N THR A 316 -2.79 -2.51 -9.90
CA THR A 316 -2.92 -3.97 -9.83
C THR A 316 -4.38 -4.40 -9.79
N ILE A 317 -5.19 -3.77 -8.93
CA ILE A 317 -6.61 -4.05 -8.78
C ILE A 317 -7.37 -3.83 -10.08
N TRP A 318 -7.19 -2.67 -10.72
CA TRP A 318 -7.89 -2.33 -11.95
C TRP A 318 -7.42 -3.19 -13.12
N THR A 319 -6.12 -3.48 -13.22
CA THR A 319 -5.58 -4.33 -14.29
C THR A 319 -6.17 -5.74 -14.19
N LEU A 320 -6.19 -6.35 -12.99
CA LEU A 320 -6.80 -7.68 -12.80
C LEU A 320 -8.29 -7.68 -13.16
N THR A 321 -9.04 -6.71 -12.64
CA THR A 321 -10.50 -6.62 -12.85
C THR A 321 -10.84 -6.42 -14.32
N ILE A 322 -10.19 -5.46 -14.99
CA ILE A 322 -10.48 -5.11 -16.39
C ILE A 322 -10.01 -6.23 -17.32
N LEU A 323 -8.76 -6.70 -17.19
CA LEU A 323 -8.25 -7.75 -18.07
C LEU A 323 -9.00 -9.08 -17.87
N GLY A 324 -9.35 -9.43 -16.63
CA GLY A 324 -10.19 -10.58 -16.33
C GLY A 324 -11.55 -10.50 -17.00
N GLY A 325 -12.24 -9.36 -16.88
CA GLY A 325 -13.51 -9.10 -17.55
C GLY A 325 -13.42 -9.18 -19.09
N LEU A 326 -12.38 -8.56 -19.67
CA LEU A 326 -12.12 -8.59 -21.12
C LEU A 326 -11.83 -10.01 -21.62
N LEU A 327 -11.05 -10.79 -20.87
CA LEU A 327 -10.74 -12.18 -21.19
C LEU A 327 -11.96 -13.09 -21.12
N ILE A 328 -12.86 -12.91 -20.16
CA ILE A 328 -14.13 -13.66 -20.08
C ILE A 328 -15.05 -13.26 -21.24
N ALA A 329 -15.31 -11.96 -21.40
CA ALA A 329 -16.19 -11.44 -22.44
C ALA A 329 -15.67 -11.72 -23.87
N GLY A 330 -14.36 -11.84 -24.02
CA GLY A 330 -13.71 -12.01 -25.32
C GLY A 330 -13.74 -10.74 -26.13
N LEU A 331 -13.54 -9.61 -25.44
CA LEU A 331 -13.43 -8.28 -26.01
C LEU A 331 -11.96 -7.86 -26.00
N CYS A 332 -11.43 -7.42 -27.13
CA CYS A 332 -10.00 -7.11 -27.33
C CYS A 332 -9.09 -8.26 -26.85
N SER A 333 -9.50 -9.51 -27.08
CA SER A 333 -8.92 -10.71 -26.45
C SER A 333 -7.41 -10.83 -26.61
N ARG A 334 -6.85 -10.48 -27.77
CA ARG A 334 -5.41 -10.51 -28.02
C ARG A 334 -4.65 -9.48 -27.19
N VAL A 335 -5.17 -8.26 -27.11
CA VAL A 335 -4.57 -7.18 -26.32
C VAL A 335 -4.67 -7.52 -24.84
N ALA A 336 -5.83 -8.00 -24.39
CA ALA A 336 -6.05 -8.41 -23.02
C ALA A 336 -5.11 -9.56 -22.60
N ALA A 337 -4.89 -10.54 -23.49
CA ALA A 337 -3.98 -11.65 -23.25
C ALA A 337 -2.50 -11.21 -23.21
N ILE A 338 -2.05 -10.33 -24.11
CA ILE A 338 -0.68 -9.79 -24.09
C ILE A 338 -0.45 -8.96 -22.82
N ALA A 339 -1.39 -8.07 -22.48
CA ALA A 339 -1.31 -7.25 -21.27
C ALA A 339 -1.31 -8.13 -20.01
N GLY A 340 -2.16 -9.16 -19.97
CA GLY A 340 -2.22 -10.11 -18.85
C GLY A 340 -0.93 -10.93 -18.71
N ALA A 341 -0.34 -11.38 -19.82
CA ALA A 341 0.95 -12.05 -19.82
C ALA A 341 2.07 -11.12 -19.32
N GLY A 342 2.07 -9.85 -19.74
CA GLY A 342 3.01 -8.85 -19.26
C GLY A 342 2.89 -8.59 -17.75
N MET A 343 1.67 -8.52 -17.24
CA MET A 343 1.41 -8.37 -15.81
C MET A 343 1.92 -9.58 -15.00
N LEU A 344 1.61 -10.80 -15.44
CA LEU A 344 2.09 -12.02 -14.77
C LEU A 344 3.61 -12.15 -14.86
N LEU A 345 4.22 -11.71 -15.96
CA LEU A 345 5.67 -11.65 -16.08
C LEU A 345 6.25 -10.64 -15.08
N SER A 346 5.60 -9.50 -14.86
CA SER A 346 6.01 -8.57 -13.79
C SER A 346 5.98 -9.25 -12.43
N PHE A 347 4.96 -10.05 -12.11
CA PHE A 347 4.90 -10.79 -10.84
C PHE A 347 5.98 -11.89 -10.77
N TYR A 348 6.23 -12.59 -11.87
CA TYR A 348 7.32 -13.55 -11.94
C TYR A 348 8.69 -12.91 -11.62
N LEU A 349 8.94 -11.69 -12.11
CA LEU A 349 10.22 -10.99 -11.94
C LEU A 349 10.43 -10.39 -10.54
N VAL A 350 9.40 -10.30 -9.69
CA VAL A 350 9.54 -9.79 -8.31
C VAL A 350 10.32 -10.78 -7.44
N MET A 351 10.10 -12.09 -7.62
CA MET A 351 10.84 -13.17 -6.94
C MET A 351 11.09 -14.31 -7.93
N PRO A 352 12.02 -14.15 -8.88
CA PRO A 352 12.22 -15.14 -9.93
C PRO A 352 12.89 -16.40 -9.36
N PRO A 353 12.39 -17.61 -9.67
CA PRO A 353 12.97 -18.88 -9.21
C PRO A 353 14.22 -19.25 -10.04
N TRP A 354 15.21 -18.35 -10.07
CA TRP A 354 16.44 -18.50 -10.82
C TRP A 354 17.56 -19.07 -9.94
N PRO A 355 18.54 -19.78 -10.52
CA PRO A 355 19.74 -20.17 -9.80
C PRO A 355 20.42 -18.95 -9.17
N GLY A 356 20.75 -19.03 -7.88
CA GLY A 356 21.38 -17.94 -7.12
C GLY A 356 20.42 -16.87 -6.59
N VAL A 357 19.11 -16.99 -6.82
CA VAL A 357 18.08 -16.17 -6.15
C VAL A 357 17.50 -16.98 -4.99
N PRO A 358 17.27 -16.36 -3.82
CA PRO A 358 16.71 -17.07 -2.68
C PRO A 358 15.32 -17.64 -3.02
N SER A 359 14.97 -18.76 -2.39
CA SER A 359 13.65 -19.33 -2.61
C SER A 359 12.58 -18.43 -2.02
N ALA A 360 11.54 -18.11 -2.81
CA ALA A 360 10.41 -17.34 -2.32
C ALA A 360 9.75 -18.07 -1.12
N PRO A 361 9.38 -17.34 -0.05
CA PRO A 361 8.73 -17.94 1.11
C PRO A 361 7.37 -18.54 0.71
N GLY A 362 7.20 -19.84 0.94
CA GLY A 362 5.98 -20.58 0.64
C GLY A 362 6.23 -22.06 0.36
N PRO A 363 5.16 -22.86 0.17
CA PRO A 363 5.28 -24.29 -0.13
C PRO A 363 5.71 -24.58 -1.58
N GLU A 364 5.81 -23.55 -2.43
CA GLU A 364 6.10 -23.69 -3.85
C GLU A 364 7.62 -23.72 -4.08
N HIS A 365 8.15 -24.91 -4.43
CA HIS A 365 9.49 -25.06 -4.98
C HIS A 365 9.38 -25.19 -6.50
N SER A 366 9.85 -24.19 -7.23
CA SER A 366 9.88 -24.17 -8.68
C SER A 366 11.31 -23.84 -9.13
N LEU A 367 11.80 -24.52 -10.17
CA LEU A 367 13.05 -24.13 -10.85
C LEU A 367 12.67 -23.49 -12.17
N ILE A 368 12.89 -22.19 -12.31
CA ILE A 368 12.61 -21.35 -13.49
C ILE A 368 11.12 -21.25 -13.85
N ILE A 369 10.36 -22.35 -13.84
CA ILE A 369 8.96 -22.43 -14.26
C ILE A 369 8.07 -22.51 -13.02
N ASN A 370 7.35 -21.42 -12.72
CA ASN A 370 6.30 -21.37 -11.70
C ASN A 370 4.91 -21.18 -12.35
N LYS A 371 3.87 -21.13 -11.53
CA LYS A 371 2.48 -20.91 -12.00
C LYS A 371 2.32 -19.62 -12.83
N ASN A 372 2.94 -18.52 -12.41
CA ASN A 372 2.85 -17.24 -13.09
C ASN A 372 3.42 -17.33 -14.52
N LEU A 373 4.56 -18.02 -14.70
CA LEU A 373 5.16 -18.20 -16.03
C LEU A 373 4.31 -19.12 -16.92
N ILE A 374 3.76 -20.21 -16.36
CA ILE A 374 2.87 -21.12 -17.11
C ILE A 374 1.62 -20.38 -17.59
N GLU A 375 0.99 -19.59 -16.72
CA GLU A 375 -0.19 -18.78 -17.07
C GLU A 375 0.16 -17.69 -18.09
N ALA A 376 1.32 -17.04 -17.98
CA ALA A 376 1.78 -16.07 -18.96
C ALA A 376 1.99 -16.70 -20.35
N LEU A 377 2.62 -17.88 -20.41
CA LEU A 377 2.78 -18.63 -21.67
C LEU A 377 1.43 -19.06 -22.26
N ALA A 378 0.48 -19.47 -21.42
CA ALA A 378 -0.87 -19.80 -21.85
C ALA A 378 -1.59 -18.58 -22.46
N LEU A 379 -1.46 -17.40 -21.84
CA LEU A 379 -1.99 -16.15 -22.38
C LEU A 379 -1.33 -15.75 -23.70
N LEU A 380 -0.01 -15.90 -23.84
CA LEU A 380 0.69 -15.66 -25.11
C LEU A 380 0.23 -16.63 -26.22
N ALA A 381 0.00 -17.90 -25.88
CA ALA A 381 -0.58 -18.86 -26.81
C ALA A 381 -2.02 -18.46 -27.22
N LEU A 382 -2.83 -18.00 -26.27
CA LEU A 382 -4.17 -17.48 -26.55
C LEU A 382 -4.14 -16.20 -27.39
N ALA A 383 -3.13 -15.34 -27.23
CA ALA A 383 -2.95 -14.14 -28.04
C ALA A 383 -2.60 -14.45 -29.51
N ALA A 384 -1.88 -15.55 -29.74
CA ALA A 384 -1.53 -16.04 -31.08
C ALA A 384 -2.72 -16.70 -31.81
N LEU A 385 -3.79 -17.05 -31.10
CA LEU A 385 -4.95 -17.76 -31.62
C LEU A 385 -6.18 -16.82 -31.68
N PRO A 386 -7.07 -16.95 -32.68
CA PRO A 386 -8.22 -16.07 -32.83
C PRO A 386 -9.39 -16.47 -31.90
N THR A 387 -9.10 -16.75 -30.63
CA THR A 387 -10.07 -17.28 -29.65
C THR A 387 -11.27 -16.35 -29.40
N GLY A 388 -11.06 -15.03 -29.45
CA GLY A 388 -12.14 -14.04 -29.36
C GLY A 388 -13.13 -14.08 -30.52
N THR A 389 -12.71 -14.51 -31.72
CA THR A 389 -13.62 -14.61 -32.88
C THR A 389 -14.44 -15.90 -32.92
N TRP A 390 -14.06 -16.92 -32.14
CA TRP A 390 -14.79 -18.18 -32.07
C TRP A 390 -15.97 -18.10 -31.10
N PHE A 391 -15.74 -17.61 -29.88
CA PHE A 391 -16.76 -17.48 -28.83
C PHE A 391 -16.48 -16.26 -27.93
N GLY A 392 -16.52 -15.06 -28.50
CA GLY A 392 -16.30 -13.80 -27.80
C GLY A 392 -16.96 -12.61 -28.49
N LEU A 393 -17.10 -11.49 -27.77
CA LEU A 393 -17.67 -10.25 -28.31
C LEU A 393 -16.87 -9.68 -29.49
N ASP A 394 -15.58 -10.03 -29.62
CA ASP A 394 -14.75 -9.68 -30.78
C ASP A 394 -15.38 -10.12 -32.12
N ALA A 395 -16.12 -11.23 -32.14
CA ALA A 395 -16.84 -11.69 -33.34
C ALA A 395 -17.95 -10.72 -33.76
N ILE A 396 -18.64 -10.10 -32.78
CA ILE A 396 -19.73 -9.15 -33.01
C ILE A 396 -19.15 -7.83 -33.52
N PHE A 397 -18.07 -7.32 -32.91
CA PHE A 397 -17.38 -6.12 -33.40
C PHE A 397 -16.81 -6.31 -34.81
N TYR A 398 -16.20 -7.45 -35.10
CA TYR A 398 -15.71 -7.76 -36.45
C TYR A 398 -16.86 -7.81 -37.48
N ARG A 399 -18.03 -8.34 -37.11
CA ARG A 399 -19.20 -8.41 -37.99
C ARG A 399 -19.86 -7.04 -38.21
N LEU A 400 -19.92 -6.18 -37.19
CA LEU A 400 -20.51 -4.84 -37.27
C LEU A 400 -19.63 -3.84 -38.04
N PHE A 401 -18.31 -3.86 -37.82
CA PHE A 401 -17.38 -2.91 -38.44
C PHE A 401 -16.65 -3.45 -39.68
N GLY A 402 -16.62 -4.77 -39.90
CA GLY A 402 -16.05 -5.41 -41.10
C GLY A 402 -16.99 -5.48 -42.30
N GLY A 403 -18.28 -5.19 -42.12
CA GLY A 403 -19.31 -5.27 -43.18
C GLY A 403 -19.16 -4.22 -44.30
N GLY A 404 -18.44 -3.13 -44.08
CA GLY A 404 -18.30 -2.03 -45.05
C GLY A 404 -17.37 -2.32 -46.23
N ARG A 405 -16.52 -3.37 -46.17
CA ARG A 405 -15.55 -3.67 -47.25
C ARG A 405 -16.01 -4.69 -48.28
N ARG A 406 -17.17 -5.33 -48.07
CA ARG A 406 -17.70 -6.33 -49.03
C ARG A 406 -18.70 -5.77 -50.05
N ALA A 407 -19.26 -4.58 -49.84
CA ALA A 407 -20.19 -3.97 -50.79
C ALA A 407 -19.51 -3.34 -52.03
N ALA A 408 -18.20 -3.14 -52.01
CA ALA A 408 -17.46 -2.52 -53.12
C ALA A 408 -16.89 -3.54 -54.14
N ALA A 409 -17.04 -4.84 -53.93
CA ALA A 409 -16.43 -5.88 -54.79
C ALA A 409 -17.44 -6.72 -55.60
N THR A 410 -18.73 -6.37 -55.58
CA THR A 410 -19.80 -7.07 -56.31
C THR A 410 -20.52 -6.14 -57.29
N GLY A 411 -19.74 -5.41 -58.09
CA GLY A 411 -20.27 -4.52 -59.12
C GLY A 411 -19.30 -4.35 -60.28
N GLU A 412 -18.88 -5.45 -60.91
CA GLU A 412 -18.58 -5.53 -62.36
C GLU A 412 -18.04 -6.91 -62.72
N SER A 413 -18.92 -7.76 -63.28
CA SER A 413 -18.53 -8.80 -64.23
C SER A 413 -19.76 -9.23 -65.03
N THR A 414 -20.15 -8.40 -65.99
CA THR A 414 -21.03 -8.81 -67.09
C THR A 414 -20.22 -9.74 -68.01
N PRO A 415 -20.61 -11.01 -68.23
CA PRO A 415 -19.98 -11.82 -69.26
C PRO A 415 -20.58 -11.44 -70.62
N ALA A 416 -19.73 -11.06 -71.57
CA ALA A 416 -20.13 -10.88 -72.95
C ALA A 416 -20.48 -12.26 -73.56
N THR A 417 -21.76 -12.50 -73.77
CA THR A 417 -22.28 -13.64 -74.53
C THR A 417 -21.95 -13.42 -76.01
N ILE A 418 -21.14 -14.31 -76.58
CA ILE A 418 -20.92 -14.39 -78.03
C ILE A 418 -22.16 -15.01 -78.65
N ASP A 419 -22.83 -14.22 -79.49
CA ASP A 419 -23.97 -14.63 -80.30
C ASP A 419 -23.44 -15.29 -81.58
N SER A 420 -23.84 -16.54 -81.83
CA SER A 420 -23.63 -17.21 -83.12
C SER A 420 -24.95 -17.85 -83.56
N SER A 421 -25.77 -17.06 -84.24
CA SER A 421 -26.96 -17.52 -84.93
C SER A 421 -26.60 -18.25 -86.21
N SER A 422 -27.15 -19.45 -86.38
CA SER A 422 -27.24 -20.17 -87.64
C SER A 422 -28.26 -19.53 -88.59
N ALA A 423 -27.91 -19.42 -89.88
CA ALA A 423 -28.88 -19.44 -90.98
C ALA A 423 -28.16 -19.75 -92.29
N GLY A 424 -28.51 -20.91 -92.88
CA GLY A 424 -28.09 -21.30 -94.21
C GLY A 424 -28.90 -20.60 -95.31
N SER A 425 -28.29 -20.46 -96.48
CA SER A 425 -28.96 -20.20 -97.76
C SER A 425 -27.97 -20.57 -98.86
N GLY A 426 -28.33 -21.57 -99.67
CA GLY A 426 -27.48 -22.08 -100.74
C GLY A 426 -27.47 -21.21 -102.00
N SER A 427 -26.50 -21.45 -102.88
CA SER A 427 -26.75 -21.94 -104.24
C SER A 427 -25.46 -21.92 -105.07
N THR A 428 -25.27 -23.01 -105.83
CA THR A 428 -24.72 -23.09 -107.20
C THR A 428 -23.37 -22.47 -107.57
N GLY A 429 -22.53 -23.27 -108.23
CA GLY A 429 -21.75 -22.80 -109.38
C GLY A 429 -20.34 -23.34 -109.46
N ALA A 430 -20.11 -24.21 -110.44
CA ALA A 430 -18.81 -24.77 -110.80
C ALA A 430 -17.78 -23.71 -111.23
N ALA A 431 -16.50 -23.98 -110.98
CA ALA A 431 -15.45 -23.97 -112.03
C ALA A 431 -14.06 -24.23 -111.42
N THR A 432 -13.45 -25.29 -111.93
CA THR A 432 -12.02 -25.60 -111.98
C THR A 432 -11.20 -24.45 -112.59
N ALA A 433 -10.02 -24.14 -112.00
CA ALA A 433 -8.71 -24.15 -112.67
C ALA A 433 -7.65 -23.23 -112.01
N LYS A 434 -6.42 -23.79 -111.97
CA LYS A 434 -5.10 -23.13 -112.08
C LYS A 434 -4.46 -22.45 -110.85
N THR A 435 -3.54 -23.20 -110.24
CA THR A 435 -2.13 -22.83 -109.95
C THR A 435 -1.40 -22.32 -111.23
N PRO A 436 -0.15 -21.78 -111.21
CA PRO A 436 0.81 -21.60 -110.10
C PRO A 436 1.66 -20.30 -110.15
N VAL A 437 2.75 -20.27 -109.35
CA VAL A 437 4.03 -19.51 -109.51
C VAL A 437 4.00 -18.08 -108.94
N ALA A 438 4.64 -17.75 -107.81
CA ALA A 438 6.08 -17.72 -107.45
C ALA A 438 6.88 -16.55 -108.07
N THR A 439 7.39 -15.68 -107.21
CA THR A 439 8.55 -14.78 -107.37
C THR A 439 8.84 -14.29 -105.94
N THR A 440 10.01 -14.47 -105.31
CA THR A 440 11.33 -14.96 -105.73
C THR A 440 12.06 -15.48 -104.50
#